data_AF-H2Z8Y5-F1
#
_entry.id   AF-H2Z8Y5-F1
#
_cell.length_a   1.000
_cell.length_b   1.000
_cell.length_c   1.000
_cell.angle_alpha   90.00
_cell.angle_beta   90.00
_cell.angle_gamma   90.00
#
_symmetry.space_group_name_H-M   'P 1'
#
loop_
_entity.id
_entity.type
_entity.pdbx_description
1 polymer ?
#
loop_
_entity_poly.entity_id
_entity_poly.type
_entity_poly.pdbx_seq_one_letter_code
_entity_poly.pdbx_strand_id
1 'polypeptide(L)'
;MSLIFEYINLLDVFLNNQWLKILELFDHDDRLIFTFGTSVVHFISFLIGNLFFMFVDYTGKPAWMFKYKINKDEHFPVKPRRFLWCCAVVYFNELLSCAFIYLIYPVMKYTGMSCDQPVPALWKMYLLYVIFGYINEIDFYY
;
A
#
# COMPACT_ATOMS: atom_id res chain seq x y z
N MET A 1 27.16 -13.24 12.58
CA MET A 1 25.79 -13.56 13.05
C MET A 1 25.33 -12.55 14.10
N SER A 2 26.11 -12.25 15.15
CA SER A 2 25.82 -11.18 16.13
C SER A 2 25.55 -9.80 15.50
N LEU A 3 26.39 -9.42 14.53
CA LEU A 3 26.30 -8.13 13.84
C LEU A 3 24.94 -7.93 13.10
N ILE A 4 24.37 -8.98 12.52
CA ILE A 4 23.09 -8.91 11.79
C ILE A 4 21.94 -8.66 12.77
N PHE A 5 21.93 -9.37 13.90
CA PHE A 5 20.93 -9.16 14.94
C PHE A 5 21.03 -7.76 15.55
N GLU A 6 22.23 -7.22 15.69
CA GLU A 6 22.45 -5.84 16.11
C GLU A 6 21.80 -4.84 15.13
N TYR A 7 22.01 -4.99 13.82
CA TYR A 7 21.36 -4.14 12.82
C TYR A 7 19.83 -4.27 12.82
N ILE A 8 19.30 -5.50 12.97
CA ILE A 8 17.85 -5.72 13.06
C ILE A 8 17.28 -4.98 14.28
N ASN A 9 17.95 -5.06 15.43
CA ASN A 9 17.51 -4.36 16.63
C ASN A 9 17.56 -2.84 16.46
N LEU A 10 18.62 -2.31 15.81
CA LEU A 10 18.71 -0.87 15.50
C LEU A 10 17.58 -0.41 14.59
N LEU A 11 17.21 -1.22 13.59
CA LEU A 11 16.09 -0.93 12.71
C LEU A 11 14.75 -0.99 13.46
N ASP A 12 14.55 -1.95 14.35
CA ASP A 12 13.34 -2.03 15.20
C ASP A 12 13.17 -0.76 16.04
N VAL A 13 14.25 -0.27 16.65
CA VAL A 13 14.25 0.99 17.42
C VAL A 13 13.95 2.17 16.50
N PHE A 14 14.59 2.25 15.34
CA PHE A 14 14.34 3.32 14.38
C PHE A 14 12.88 3.36 13.92
N LEU A 15 12.31 2.21 13.54
CA LEU A 15 10.93 2.11 13.06
C LEU A 15 9.93 2.47 14.15
N ASN A 16 10.15 2.01 15.39
CA ASN A 16 9.32 2.43 16.53
C ASN A 16 9.38 3.94 16.76
N ASN A 17 10.56 4.55 16.68
CA ASN A 17 10.69 6.00 16.82
C ASN A 17 9.99 6.78 15.70
N GLN A 18 9.95 6.26 14.46
CA GLN A 18 9.15 6.89 13.40
C GLN A 18 7.65 6.69 13.64
N TRP A 19 7.23 5.51 14.10
CA TRP A 19 5.83 5.24 14.41
C TRP A 19 5.30 6.17 15.50
N LEU A 20 6.08 6.40 16.56
CA LEU A 20 5.72 7.34 17.63
C LEU A 20 5.46 8.77 17.10
N LYS A 21 6.28 9.25 16.16
CA LYS A 21 6.04 10.58 15.53
C LYS A 21 4.74 10.62 14.74
N ILE A 22 4.37 9.50 14.11
CA ILE A 22 3.08 9.39 13.41
C ILE A 22 1.94 9.40 14.43
N LEU A 23 2.06 8.67 15.54
CA LEU A 23 1.08 8.71 16.62
C LEU A 23 0.89 10.12 17.17
N GLU A 24 1.98 10.84 17.44
CA GLU A 24 1.97 12.25 17.89
C GLU A 24 1.31 13.18 16.86
N LEU A 25 1.58 12.99 15.57
CA LEU A 25 0.98 13.79 14.49
C LEU A 25 -0.55 13.71 14.47
N PHE A 26 -1.10 12.56 14.88
CA PHE A 26 -2.54 12.30 14.94
C PHE A 26 -3.12 12.42 16.35
N ASP A 27 -2.37 12.96 17.32
CA ASP A 27 -2.79 13.07 18.73
C ASP A 27 -3.26 11.74 19.34
N HIS A 28 -2.63 10.64 18.90
CA HIS A 28 -3.01 9.27 19.27
C HIS A 28 -4.49 8.92 18.94
N ASP A 29 -5.14 9.65 18.03
CA ASP A 29 -6.49 9.30 17.55
C ASP A 29 -6.42 8.05 16.65
N ASP A 30 -6.65 6.92 17.31
CA ASP A 30 -6.64 5.58 16.70
C ASP A 30 -7.53 5.48 15.45
N ARG A 31 -8.66 6.19 15.43
CA ARG A 31 -9.60 6.14 14.29
C ARG A 31 -9.05 6.91 13.11
N LEU A 32 -8.49 8.09 13.34
CA LEU A 32 -7.89 8.89 12.28
C LEU A 32 -6.66 8.19 11.70
N ILE A 33 -5.82 7.58 12.53
CA ILE A 33 -4.65 6.81 12.09
C ILE A 33 -5.09 5.60 11.28
N PHE A 34 -6.05 4.82 11.78
CA PHE A 34 -6.59 3.69 11.03
C PHE A 34 -7.18 4.11 9.68
N THR A 35 -7.88 5.23 9.63
CA THR A 35 -8.54 5.68 8.40
C THR A 35 -7.54 6.27 7.41
N PHE A 36 -6.85 7.34 7.79
CA PHE A 36 -5.97 8.08 6.89
C PHE A 36 -4.64 7.37 6.69
N GLY A 37 -4.07 6.78 7.75
CA GLY A 37 -2.83 6.01 7.64
C GLY A 37 -2.97 4.85 6.67
N THR A 38 -4.02 4.02 6.82
CA THR A 38 -4.27 2.90 5.90
C THR A 38 -4.56 3.39 4.48
N SER A 39 -5.38 4.43 4.31
CA SER A 39 -5.69 4.97 2.97
C SER A 39 -4.46 5.53 2.27
N VAL A 40 -3.61 6.26 2.98
CA VAL A 40 -2.37 6.83 2.41
C VAL A 40 -1.40 5.73 2.02
N VAL A 41 -1.18 4.74 2.88
CA VAL A 41 -0.30 3.60 2.57
C VAL A 41 -0.83 2.84 1.35
N HIS A 42 -2.13 2.55 1.32
CA HIS A 42 -2.78 1.89 0.19
C HIS A 42 -2.59 2.67 -1.12
N PHE A 43 -2.94 3.97 -1.12
CA PHE A 43 -2.82 4.82 -2.31
C PHE A 43 -1.37 4.94 -2.81
N ILE A 44 -0.41 5.14 -1.91
CA ILE A 44 1.00 5.25 -2.27
C ILE A 44 1.54 3.93 -2.82
N SER A 45 1.22 2.79 -2.19
CA SER A 45 1.61 1.47 -2.68
C SER A 45 1.03 1.20 -4.07
N PHE A 46 -0.25 1.51 -4.28
CA PHE A 46 -0.89 1.42 -5.59
C PHE A 46 -0.19 2.30 -6.62
N LEU A 47 0.06 3.57 -6.28
CA LEU A 47 0.69 4.52 -7.19
C LEU A 47 2.10 4.08 -7.57
N ILE A 48 2.94 3.71 -6.60
CA ILE A 48 4.33 3.28 -6.85
C ILE A 48 4.34 2.01 -7.70
N GLY A 49 3.51 1.02 -7.37
CA GLY A 49 3.43 -0.24 -8.11
C GLY A 49 2.99 -0.05 -9.56
N ASN A 50 2.11 0.93 -9.81
CA ASN A 50 1.56 1.19 -11.14
C ASN A 50 2.26 2.30 -11.92
N LEU A 51 3.12 3.11 -11.29
CA LEU A 51 3.71 4.30 -11.90
C LEU A 51 4.43 3.99 -13.21
N PHE A 52 5.19 2.89 -13.22
CA PHE A 52 5.91 2.44 -14.41
C PHE A 52 4.94 2.04 -15.54
N PHE A 53 3.88 1.29 -15.22
CA PHE A 53 2.88 0.88 -16.22
C PHE A 53 2.09 2.07 -16.75
N MET A 54 1.70 3.01 -15.88
CA MET A 54 1.06 4.26 -16.27
C MET A 54 1.95 5.08 -17.21
N PHE A 55 3.25 5.14 -16.94
CA PHE A 55 4.21 5.80 -17.82
C PHE A 55 4.26 5.12 -19.21
N VAL A 56 4.33 3.78 -19.24
CA VAL A 56 4.34 3.02 -20.49
C VAL A 56 3.06 3.26 -21.29
N ASP A 57 1.89 3.19 -20.63
CA ASP A 57 0.56 3.39 -21.22
C ASP A 57 0.34 4.79 -21.76
N TYR A 58 0.86 5.80 -21.07
CA TYR A 58 0.72 7.20 -21.48
C TYR A 58 1.70 7.57 -22.61
N THR A 59 2.97 7.14 -22.51
CA THR A 59 4.02 7.62 -23.41
C THR A 59 4.27 6.73 -24.61
N GLY A 60 3.87 5.46 -24.57
CA GLY A 60 4.29 4.52 -25.60
C GLY A 60 5.76 4.12 -25.50
N LYS A 61 6.41 4.26 -24.33
CA LYS A 61 7.83 3.95 -24.16
C LYS A 61 8.11 3.15 -22.88
N PRO A 62 9.17 2.32 -22.85
CA PRO A 62 10.09 2.01 -23.96
C PRO A 62 9.54 0.93 -24.90
N ALA A 63 9.90 0.99 -26.19
CA ALA A 63 9.35 0.11 -27.23
C ALA A 63 9.55 -1.39 -26.97
N TRP A 64 10.60 -1.77 -26.22
CA TRP A 64 10.87 -3.17 -25.90
C TRP A 64 9.83 -3.79 -24.96
N MET A 65 9.05 -3.00 -24.22
CA MET A 65 7.99 -3.53 -23.35
C MET A 65 6.82 -4.12 -24.15
N PHE A 66 6.59 -3.67 -25.39
CA PHE A 66 5.43 -4.09 -26.17
C PHE A 66 5.45 -5.56 -26.59
N LYS A 67 6.63 -6.19 -26.65
CA LYS A 67 6.72 -7.62 -26.92
C LYS A 67 6.12 -8.47 -25.80
N TYR A 68 6.03 -7.94 -24.58
CA TYR A 68 5.46 -8.62 -23.41
C TYR A 68 4.01 -8.24 -23.13
N LYS A 69 3.45 -7.29 -23.89
CA LYS A 69 2.07 -6.86 -23.68
C LYS A 69 1.12 -7.99 -24.08
N ILE A 70 0.31 -8.44 -23.12
CA ILE A 70 -0.69 -9.50 -23.33
C ILE A 70 -1.75 -9.04 -24.35
N ASN A 71 -2.19 -7.78 -24.24
CA ASN A 71 -3.17 -7.16 -25.16
C ASN A 71 -2.45 -6.21 -26.14
N LYS A 72 -2.06 -6.73 -27.32
CA LYS A 72 -1.21 -6.00 -28.28
C LYS A 72 -1.90 -4.82 -28.98
N ASP A 73 -3.23 -4.86 -29.15
CA ASP A 73 -3.91 -3.98 -30.11
C ASP A 73 -4.97 -3.03 -29.53
N GLU A 74 -5.29 -3.09 -28.23
CA GLU A 74 -6.29 -2.17 -27.66
C GLU A 74 -5.68 -0.87 -27.12
N HIS A 75 -6.09 0.25 -27.74
CA HIS A 75 -6.06 1.62 -27.20
C HIS A 75 -4.69 2.13 -26.72
N PHE A 76 -3.63 1.93 -27.50
CA PHE A 76 -2.27 2.28 -27.12
C PHE A 76 -1.56 3.19 -28.15
N PRO A 77 -0.83 4.25 -27.74
CA PRO A 77 -0.80 4.83 -26.40
C PRO A 77 -2.18 5.40 -26.02
N VAL A 78 -2.45 5.48 -24.72
CA VAL A 78 -3.75 5.94 -24.23
C VAL A 78 -3.95 7.41 -24.58
N LYS A 79 -5.09 7.75 -25.20
CA LYS A 79 -5.44 9.16 -25.46
C LYS A 79 -5.40 9.96 -24.16
N PRO A 80 -4.76 11.15 -24.10
CA PRO A 80 -4.57 11.89 -22.84
C PRO A 80 -5.87 12.15 -22.07
N ARG A 81 -6.97 12.46 -22.76
CA ARG A 81 -8.29 12.63 -22.14
C ARG A 81 -8.78 11.38 -21.41
N ARG A 82 -8.56 10.20 -21.99
CA ARG A 82 -8.95 8.91 -21.38
C ARG A 82 -8.05 8.59 -20.19
N PHE A 83 -6.75 8.87 -20.30
CA PHE A 83 -5.80 8.70 -19.20
C PHE A 83 -6.20 9.56 -17.99
N LEU A 84 -6.44 10.86 -18.19
CA LEU A 84 -6.87 11.77 -17.12
C LEU A 84 -8.22 11.36 -16.51
N TRP A 85 -9.15 10.88 -17.34
CA TRP A 85 -10.41 10.33 -16.85
C TRP A 85 -10.20 9.11 -15.96
N CYS A 86 -9.34 8.16 -16.36
CA CYS A 86 -8.99 7.01 -15.52
C CYS A 86 -8.36 7.45 -14.19
N CYS A 87 -7.44 8.42 -14.21
CA CYS A 87 -6.85 8.96 -12.97
C CYS A 87 -7.92 9.58 -12.05
N ALA A 88 -8.89 10.30 -12.61
CA ALA A 88 -9.99 10.87 -11.84
C ALA A 88 -10.89 9.79 -11.22
N VAL A 89 -11.18 8.73 -11.95
CA VAL A 89 -11.95 7.57 -11.44
C VAL A 89 -11.18 6.86 -10.32
N VAL A 90 -9.88 6.62 -10.49
CA VAL A 90 -9.03 6.02 -9.45
C VAL A 90 -9.03 6.88 -8.18
N TYR A 91 -8.88 8.20 -8.33
CA TYR A 91 -8.90 9.11 -7.20
C TYR A 91 -10.27 9.11 -6.48
N PHE A 92 -11.37 9.11 -7.24
CA PHE A 92 -12.71 9.00 -6.67
C PHE A 92 -12.91 7.67 -5.91
N ASN A 93 -12.44 6.56 -6.49
CA ASN A 93 -12.50 5.25 -5.84
C ASN A 93 -11.67 5.23 -4.56
N GLU A 94 -10.51 5.89 -4.52
CA GLU A 94 -9.70 5.99 -3.31
C GLU A 94 -10.40 6.76 -2.19
N LEU A 95 -11.10 7.86 -2.53
CA LEU A 95 -11.92 8.59 -1.55
C LEU A 95 -13.06 7.72 -1.01
N LEU A 96 -13.69 6.93 -1.87
CA LEU A 96 -14.73 6.00 -1.47
C LEU A 96 -14.18 4.88 -0.57
N SER A 97 -13.02 4.31 -0.91
CA SER A 97 -12.30 3.34 -0.07
C SER A 97 -11.97 3.91 1.30
N CYS A 98 -11.47 5.15 1.38
CA CYS A 98 -11.21 5.84 2.64
C CYS A 98 -12.48 5.96 3.51
N ALA A 99 -13.63 6.28 2.88
CA ALA A 99 -14.92 6.30 3.59
C ALA A 99 -15.31 4.91 4.13
N PHE A 100 -15.10 3.85 3.34
CA PHE A 100 -15.35 2.49 3.82
C PHE A 100 -14.42 2.08 4.97
N ILE A 101 -13.14 2.45 4.91
CA ILE A 101 -12.19 2.21 6.01
C ILE A 101 -12.66 2.93 7.29
N TYR A 102 -13.12 4.19 7.17
CA TYR A 102 -13.66 4.92 8.31
C TYR A 102 -14.89 4.24 8.94
N LEU A 103 -15.73 3.62 8.11
CA LEU A 103 -16.93 2.90 8.54
C LEU A 103 -16.61 1.53 9.18
N ILE A 104 -15.53 0.87 8.77
CA ILE A 104 -15.16 -0.46 9.29
C ILE A 104 -14.35 -0.41 10.60
N TYR A 105 -13.95 0.77 11.06
CA TYR A 105 -13.24 0.95 12.33
C TYR A 105 -13.86 0.23 13.55
N PRO A 106 -15.20 0.16 13.75
CA PRO A 106 -15.77 -0.61 14.85
C PRO A 106 -15.43 -2.10 14.80
N VAL A 107 -15.30 -2.68 13.61
CA VAL A 107 -14.88 -4.08 13.42
C VAL A 107 -13.44 -4.25 13.87
N MET A 108 -12.55 -3.33 13.48
CA MET A 108 -11.16 -3.31 13.95
C MET A 108 -11.09 -3.27 15.49
N LYS A 109 -11.88 -2.39 16.14
CA LYS A 109 -11.95 -2.35 17.61
C LYS A 109 -12.51 -3.63 18.22
N TYR A 110 -13.53 -4.24 17.62
CA TYR A 110 -14.11 -5.50 18.09
C TYR A 110 -13.11 -6.66 18.05
N THR A 111 -12.20 -6.68 17.08
CA THR A 111 -11.12 -7.67 16.99
C THR A 111 -9.98 -7.44 18.01
N GLY A 112 -10.05 -6.40 18.83
CA GLY A 112 -9.04 -6.08 19.85
C GLY A 112 -7.77 -5.43 19.28
N MET A 113 -7.79 -4.98 18.04
CA MET A 113 -6.65 -4.27 17.42
C MET A 113 -6.59 -2.81 17.88
N SER A 114 -5.39 -2.23 17.82
CA SER A 114 -5.11 -0.82 18.09
C SER A 114 -3.91 -0.36 17.26
N CYS A 115 -3.95 0.85 16.74
CA CYS A 115 -2.82 1.53 16.10
C CYS A 115 -1.88 2.16 17.15
N ASP A 116 -2.33 2.41 18.38
CA ASP A 116 -1.51 3.00 19.45
C ASP A 116 -0.46 2.06 20.07
N GLN A 117 -0.18 0.92 19.44
CA GLN A 117 0.83 -0.04 19.88
C GLN A 117 2.17 0.19 19.17
N PRO A 118 3.30 -0.19 19.78
CA PRO A 118 4.59 -0.19 19.08
C PRO A 118 4.53 -1.10 17.85
N VAL A 119 5.29 -0.75 16.82
CA VAL A 119 5.37 -1.59 15.62
C VAL A 119 5.96 -2.96 16.00
N PRO A 120 5.43 -4.06 15.42
CA PRO A 120 5.97 -5.38 15.68
C PRO A 120 7.45 -5.45 15.30
N ALA A 121 8.20 -6.32 15.96
CA ALA A 121 9.59 -6.59 15.59
C ALA A 121 9.68 -6.99 14.09
N LEU A 122 10.76 -6.57 13.42
CA LEU A 122 10.99 -6.75 11.99
C LEU A 122 10.77 -8.18 11.51
N TRP A 123 11.26 -9.16 12.26
CA TRP A 123 11.10 -10.56 11.90
C TRP A 123 9.63 -10.99 11.88
N LYS A 124 8.80 -10.44 12.79
CA LYS A 124 7.36 -10.72 12.87
C LYS A 124 6.64 -10.05 11.71
N MET A 125 7.00 -8.82 11.37
CA MET A 125 6.47 -8.14 10.17
C MET A 125 6.80 -8.92 8.89
N TYR A 126 8.05 -9.39 8.75
CA TYR A 126 8.47 -10.20 7.61
C TYR A 126 7.71 -11.53 7.54
N LEU A 127 7.56 -12.23 8.67
CA LEU A 127 6.81 -13.47 8.72
C LEU A 127 5.34 -13.26 8.33
N LEU A 128 4.69 -12.20 8.83
CA LEU A 128 3.32 -11.86 8.44
C LEU A 128 3.23 -11.57 6.94
N TYR A 129 4.16 -10.78 6.40
CA TYR A 129 4.21 -10.48 4.97
C TYR A 129 4.33 -11.74 4.11
N VAL A 130 5.21 -12.68 4.49
CA VAL A 130 5.37 -13.95 3.77
C VAL A 130 4.09 -14.79 3.83
N ILE A 131 3.47 -14.92 5.01
CA ILE A 131 2.22 -15.69 5.17
C ILE A 131 1.10 -15.07 4.34
N PHE A 132 0.87 -13.77 4.44
CA PHE A 132 -0.16 -13.08 3.65
C PHE A 132 0.13 -13.14 2.16
N GLY A 133 1.41 -13.11 1.76
CA GLY A 133 1.80 -13.35 0.37
C GLY A 133 1.33 -14.70 -0.13
N TYR A 134 1.57 -15.78 0.62
CA TYR A 134 1.10 -17.11 0.25
C TYR A 134 -0.42 -17.24 0.24
N ILE A 135 -1.12 -16.64 1.21
CA ILE A 135 -2.59 -16.63 1.23
C ILE A 135 -3.12 -15.93 -0.02
N ASN A 136 -2.58 -14.76 -0.35
CA ASN A 136 -2.99 -14.00 -1.52
C ASN A 136 -2.73 -14.76 -2.83
N GLU A 137 -1.63 -15.52 -2.93
CA GLU A 137 -1.39 -16.41 -4.06
C GLU A 137 -2.44 -17.53 -4.13
N ILE A 138 -2.81 -18.15 -3.00
CA ILE A 138 -3.85 -19.19 -2.96
C ILE A 138 -5.18 -18.61 -3.44
N ASP A 139 -5.63 -17.49 -2.87
CA ASP A 139 -6.90 -16.82 -3.20
C ASP A 139 -6.96 -16.39 -4.68
N PHE A 140 -5.82 -16.12 -5.31
CA PHE A 140 -5.77 -15.71 -6.72
C PHE A 140 -5.87 -16.90 -7.70
N TYR A 141 -5.38 -18.07 -7.32
CA TYR A 141 -5.30 -19.25 -8.21
C TYR A 141 -6.34 -20.34 -7.93
N TYR A 142 -6.96 -20.35 -6.74
CA TYR A 142 -7.90 -21.39 -6.30
C TYR A 142 -9.18 -20.80 -5.72
#